data_AF-A0A258VWS6-F1
#
_entry.id   AF-A0A258VWS6-F1
#
_cell.length_a   1.000
_cell.length_b   1.000
_cell.length_c   1.000
_cell.angle_alpha   90.00
_cell.angle_beta   90.00
_cell.angle_gamma   90.00
#
_symmetry.space_group_name_H-M   'P 1'
#
loop_
_entity.id
_entity.type
_entity.pdbx_description
1 polymer ?
#
loop_
_entity_poly.entity_id
_entity_poly.type
_entity_poly.pdbx_seq_one_letter_code
_entity_poly.pdbx_strand_id
1 'polypeptide(L)'
;MAIILPPLPYADDALAPTISATTLQTHHGKHHKAYVDKTNAAIEGTDLAAASLEDIIAAAEAKGDKGLFNNSAQSWNHAFYWNSMAPSA
;
A
#
# COMPACT_ATOMS: atom_id res chain seq x y z
N MET A 1 -11.07 6.94 -8.93
CA MET A 1 -10.06 6.09 -9.59
C MET A 1 -9.64 5.03 -8.58
N ALA A 2 -9.34 3.82 -9.04
CA ALA A 2 -8.84 2.76 -8.15
C ALA A 2 -7.46 3.12 -7.59
N ILE A 3 -7.20 2.75 -6.34
CA ILE A 3 -5.86 2.79 -5.75
C ILE A 3 -5.00 1.76 -6.48
N ILE A 4 -3.77 2.16 -6.82
CA ILE A 4 -2.82 1.29 -7.53
C ILE A 4 -1.73 0.80 -6.58
N LEU A 5 -1.23 -0.41 -6.83
CA LEU A 5 0.00 -0.89 -6.21
C LEU A 5 1.18 -0.20 -6.92
N PRO A 6 1.91 0.73 -6.26
CA PRO A 6 3.06 1.37 -6.90
C PRO A 6 4.14 0.33 -7.20
N PRO A 7 4.82 0.39 -8.35
CA PRO A 7 5.98 -0.47 -8.60
C PRO A 7 7.09 -0.19 -7.58
N LEU A 8 7.95 -1.18 -7.33
CA LEU A 8 9.18 -0.95 -6.57
C LEU A 8 10.07 0.05 -7.33
N PRO A 9 10.77 0.97 -6.65
CA PRO A 9 11.67 1.93 -7.31
C PRO A 9 13.02 1.30 -7.68
N TYR A 10 13.22 0.02 -7.40
CA TYR A 10 14.44 -0.76 -7.66
C TYR A 10 14.07 -2.21 -8.00
N ALA A 11 15.06 -2.98 -8.48
CA ALA A 11 14.91 -4.41 -8.74
C ALA A 11 14.67 -5.21 -7.46
N ASP A 12 14.03 -6.37 -7.58
CA ASP A 12 13.64 -7.23 -6.44
C ASP A 12 14.81 -7.65 -5.53
N ASP A 13 16.04 -7.71 -6.05
CA ASP A 13 17.24 -8.11 -5.32
C ASP A 13 18.11 -6.93 -4.88
N ALA A 14 17.72 -5.69 -5.19
CA ALA A 14 18.57 -4.51 -5.02
C ALA A 14 18.84 -4.11 -3.56
N LEU A 15 18.07 -4.65 -2.60
CA LEU A 15 18.26 -4.43 -1.16
C LEU A 15 19.04 -5.56 -0.46
N ALA A 16 19.48 -6.59 -1.20
CA ALA A 16 20.30 -7.65 -0.63
C ALA A 16 21.68 -7.11 -0.21
N PRO A 17 22.29 -7.63 0.89
CA PRO A 17 21.82 -8.73 1.72
C PRO A 17 20.84 -8.31 2.85
N THR A 18 20.60 -7.01 3.02
CA THR A 18 19.78 -6.48 4.13
C THR A 18 18.33 -6.93 4.07
N ILE A 19 17.74 -6.90 2.87
CA ILE A 19 16.41 -7.45 2.60
C ILE A 19 16.52 -8.37 1.40
N SER A 20 16.09 -9.63 1.56
CA SER A 20 16.15 -10.62 0.50
C SER A 20 15.11 -10.38 -0.60
N ALA A 21 15.39 -10.83 -1.82
CA ALA A 21 14.43 -10.78 -2.93
C ALA A 21 13.13 -11.52 -2.61
N THR A 22 13.19 -12.69 -1.96
CA THR A 22 12.01 -13.43 -1.51
C THR A 22 11.15 -12.62 -0.54
N THR A 23 11.79 -11.86 0.36
CA THR A 23 11.09 -10.94 1.27
C THR A 23 10.40 -9.84 0.48
N LEU A 24 11.09 -9.17 -0.45
CA LEU A 24 10.50 -8.11 -1.28
C LEU A 24 9.32 -8.61 -2.10
N GLN A 25 9.47 -9.73 -2.81
CA GLN A 25 8.40 -10.34 -3.62
C GLN A 25 7.16 -10.70 -2.80
N THR A 26 7.36 -11.19 -1.58
CA THR A 26 6.23 -11.53 -0.69
C THR A 26 5.62 -10.28 -0.08
N HIS A 27 6.44 -9.34 0.38
CA HIS A 27 5.99 -8.15 1.11
C HIS A 27 5.32 -7.13 0.19
N HIS A 28 5.88 -6.87 -0.99
CA HIS A 28 5.27 -6.02 -2.01
C HIS A 28 4.19 -6.78 -2.79
N GLY A 29 4.55 -7.91 -3.40
CA GLY A 29 3.69 -8.63 -4.35
C GLY A 29 2.49 -9.35 -3.72
N LYS A 30 2.52 -9.66 -2.42
CA LYS A 30 1.37 -10.26 -1.71
C LYS A 30 0.79 -9.34 -0.65
N HIS A 31 1.58 -8.90 0.33
CA HIS A 31 1.04 -8.14 1.46
C HIS A 31 0.55 -6.74 1.07
N HIS A 32 1.41 -5.92 0.44
CA HIS A 32 1.01 -4.60 -0.05
C HIS A 32 -0.12 -4.70 -1.09
N LYS A 33 -0.03 -5.63 -2.04
CA LYS A 33 -1.11 -5.91 -3.00
C LYS A 33 -2.44 -6.21 -2.31
N ALA A 34 -2.44 -7.07 -1.28
CA ALA A 34 -3.67 -7.43 -0.56
C ALA A 34 -4.31 -6.24 0.15
N TYR A 35 -3.52 -5.29 0.68
CA TYR A 35 -4.05 -4.05 1.25
C TYR A 35 -4.72 -3.18 0.18
N VAL A 36 -4.07 -3.00 -0.97
CA VAL A 36 -4.64 -2.24 -2.10
C VAL A 36 -5.93 -2.87 -2.62
N ASP A 37 -5.94 -4.19 -2.84
CA ASP A 37 -7.12 -4.92 -3.31
C ASP A 37 -8.29 -4.77 -2.33
N LYS A 38 -8.03 -4.90 -1.01
CA LYS A 38 -9.07 -4.75 0.03
C LYS A 38 -9.57 -3.32 0.16
N THR A 39 -8.69 -2.32 0.04
CA THR A 39 -9.11 -0.92 0.01
C THR A 39 -10.02 -0.64 -1.17
N ASN A 40 -9.64 -1.09 -2.38
CA ASN A 40 -10.46 -0.93 -3.58
C ASN A 40 -11.83 -1.61 -3.45
N ALA A 41 -11.87 -2.85 -2.94
CA ALA A 41 -13.13 -3.57 -2.73
C ALA A 41 -14.04 -2.86 -1.71
N ALA A 42 -13.47 -2.25 -0.66
CA ALA A 42 -14.24 -1.56 0.37
C ALA A 42 -14.81 -0.20 -0.07
N ILE A 43 -14.17 0.47 -1.03
CA ILE A 43 -14.63 1.78 -1.54
C ILE A 43 -15.47 1.66 -2.83
N GLU A 44 -15.52 0.49 -3.46
CA GLU A 44 -16.27 0.25 -4.70
C GLU A 44 -17.75 0.66 -4.55
N GLY A 45 -18.26 1.44 -5.51
CA GLY A 45 -19.65 1.92 -5.49
C GLY A 45 -19.95 2.99 -4.45
N THR A 46 -18.95 3.47 -3.70
CA THR A 46 -19.09 4.57 -2.73
C THR A 46 -18.55 5.89 -3.29
N ASP A 47 -18.88 7.01 -2.63
CA ASP A 47 -18.31 8.33 -2.96
C ASP A 47 -16.77 8.37 -2.82
N LEU A 48 -16.20 7.45 -2.04
CA LEU A 48 -14.75 7.34 -1.86
C LEU A 48 -14.04 6.70 -3.06
N ALA A 49 -14.76 6.08 -3.99
CA ALA A 49 -14.15 5.45 -5.18
C ALA A 49 -13.42 6.45 -6.08
N ALA A 50 -13.71 7.75 -5.95
CA ALA A 50 -13.04 8.84 -6.66
C ALA A 50 -12.03 9.61 -5.81
N ALA A 51 -11.94 9.34 -4.51
CA ALA A 51 -11.11 10.07 -3.56
C ALA A 51 -9.63 9.66 -3.62
N SER A 52 -8.76 10.49 -3.07
CA SER A 52 -7.35 10.14 -2.87
C SER A 52 -7.20 9.09 -1.76
N LEU A 53 -6.06 8.40 -1.70
CA LEU A 53 -5.80 7.44 -0.62
C LEU A 53 -5.81 8.11 0.75
N GLU A 54 -5.30 9.33 0.85
CA GLU A 54 -5.25 10.12 2.10
C GLU A 54 -6.65 10.52 2.55
N ASP A 55 -7.52 10.94 1.63
CA ASP A 55 -8.92 11.23 1.92
C ASP A 55 -9.69 9.98 2.37
N ILE A 56 -9.40 8.82 1.78
CA ILE A 56 -9.98 7.53 2.19
C ILE A 56 -9.57 7.20 3.63
N ILE A 57 -8.29 7.36 3.97
CA ILE A 57 -7.77 7.13 5.33
C ILE A 57 -8.47 8.06 6.32
N ALA A 58 -8.52 9.35 6.03
CA ALA A 58 -9.17 10.35 6.87
C ALA A 58 -10.67 10.06 7.07
N ALA A 59 -11.37 9.70 5.99
CA ALA A 59 -12.78 9.35 6.04
C ALA A 59 -13.03 8.06 6.84
N ALA A 60 -12.16 7.06 6.73
CA ALA A 60 -12.26 5.82 7.48
C ALA A 60 -12.09 6.06 8.98
N GLU A 61 -11.09 6.84 9.38
CA GLU A 61 -10.87 7.23 10.77
C GLU A 61 -12.05 8.03 11.33
N ALA A 62 -12.52 9.04 10.58
CA ALA A 62 -13.65 9.88 11.00
C ALA A 62 -14.95 9.07 11.20
N LYS A 63 -15.13 7.99 10.42
CA LYS A 63 -16.28 7.07 10.53
C LYS A 63 -16.08 5.94 11.55
N GLY A 64 -14.87 5.80 12.11
CA GLY A 64 -14.51 4.66 12.95
C GLY A 64 -14.48 3.32 12.21
N ASP A 65 -14.35 3.33 10.88
CA ASP A 65 -14.24 2.13 10.06
C ASP A 65 -12.82 1.56 10.14
N LYS A 66 -12.61 0.72 11.14
CA LYS A 66 -11.32 0.04 11.38
C LYS A 66 -10.89 -0.82 10.19
N GLY A 67 -11.83 -1.42 9.46
CA GLY A 67 -11.53 -2.29 8.34
C GLY A 67 -10.91 -1.51 7.18
N LEU A 68 -11.60 -0.44 6.76
CA LEU A 68 -11.10 0.43 5.70
C LEU A 68 -9.83 1.17 6.14
N PHE A 69 -9.79 1.67 7.37
CA PHE A 69 -8.62 2.39 7.91
C PHE A 69 -7.38 1.49 7.87
N ASN A 70 -7.46 0.27 8.40
CA ASN A 70 -6.32 -0.64 8.45
C ASN A 70 -5.76 -0.96 7.07
N ASN A 71 -6.60 -1.20 6.06
CA ASN A 71 -6.12 -1.54 4.72
C ASN A 71 -5.61 -0.30 3.95
N SER A 72 -6.31 0.83 4.03
CA SER A 72 -5.90 2.06 3.33
C SER A 72 -4.63 2.66 3.92
N ALA A 73 -4.53 2.74 5.25
CA ALA A 73 -3.32 3.21 5.92
C ALA A 73 -2.13 2.29 5.66
N GLN A 74 -2.31 0.97 5.67
CA GLN A 74 -1.22 0.05 5.32
C GLN A 74 -0.79 0.19 3.85
N SER A 75 -1.71 0.46 2.92
CA SER A 75 -1.35 0.75 1.53
C SER A 75 -0.44 1.98 1.44
N TRP A 76 -0.79 3.06 2.17
CA TRP A 76 0.03 4.28 2.22
C TRP A 76 1.39 4.01 2.88
N ASN A 77 1.40 3.34 4.05
CA ASN A 77 2.62 3.03 4.80
C ASN A 77 3.64 2.26 3.96
N HIS A 78 3.18 1.27 3.19
CA HIS A 78 4.09 0.46 2.37
C HIS A 78 4.63 1.26 1.18
N ALA A 79 3.79 2.05 0.50
CA ALA A 79 4.25 2.94 -0.56
C ALA A 79 5.37 3.88 -0.05
N PHE A 80 5.17 4.47 1.13
CA PHE A 80 6.18 5.30 1.78
C PHE A 80 7.44 4.49 2.16
N TYR A 81 7.27 3.29 2.73
CA TYR A 81 8.37 2.41 3.13
C TYR A 81 9.29 2.05 1.96
N TRP A 82 8.76 1.67 0.79
CA TRP A 82 9.56 1.32 -0.38
C TRP A 82 10.39 2.50 -0.89
N ASN A 83 9.83 3.71 -0.87
CA ASN A 83 10.50 4.95 -1.27
C ASN A 83 11.48 5.48 -0.21
N SER A 84 11.42 4.96 1.02
CA SER A 84 12.34 5.30 2.10
C SER A 84 13.60 4.43 2.11
N MET A 85 13.67 3.46 1.19
CA MET A 85 14.81 2.56 1.03
C MET A 85 15.48 2.83 -0.32
N ALA A 86 16.78 2.57 -0.38
CA ALA A 86 17.55 2.61 -1.60
C ALA A 86 18.52 1.42 -1.62
N PRO A 87 18.89 0.92 -2.81
CA PRO A 87 20.10 0.12 -2.96
C PRO A 87 21.28 0.92 -2.42
N SER A 88 22.28 0.26 -1.85
CA SER A 88 23.44 0.82 -1.15
C SER A 88 23.82 2.28 -1.52
N ALA A 89 23.92 3.15 -0.52
CA ALA A 89 24.53 4.48 -0.64
C ALA A 89 26.04 4.39 -0.92
#